data_AF-A0A840P4U4-F1
#
_entry.id   AF-A0A840P4U4-F1
#
_cell.length_a   1.000
_cell.length_b   1.000
_cell.length_c   1.000
_cell.angle_alpha   90.00
_cell.angle_beta   90.00
_cell.angle_gamma   90.00
#
_symmetry.space_group_name_H-M   'P 1'
#
loop_
_entity.id
_entity.type
_entity.pdbx_description
1 polymer ?
#
loop_
_entity_poly.entity_id
_entity_poly.type
_entity_poly.pdbx_seq_one_letter_code
_entity_poly.pdbx_strand_id
1 'polypeptide(L)'
;MRTLYVIGAAAGALAVCAAVVPIARSANEAAPGPASCPQRWGGTDAGGWVPAAGAGGAGESLVPGEPEAAMICAYPGDTARTGGERLAGSRIIPAEGARAIARDLGYLPAARVAPTGPCTLIGGPMTNYLIRFAYPDGDALWIGTAEEPNQCVNTTNGTLTSRSYVGSHVTAAYRTGVWRPVRSEDPCRETTGRRGQDERMVPGEPVSVIVCGRPASHGARPPRSEHGAPAATALAAALNSPPVRRSENMCQGIPDAKPREFQLVFGYADGPPALVRVSTGCTPGVDNGLLQAELHDTVRAHLERLAPPG
;
A
#
# COMPACT_ATOMS: atom_id res chain seq x y z
N MET A 1 10.63 -97.62 13.65
CA MET A 1 10.69 -98.06 12.23
C MET A 1 9.87 -97.11 11.39
N ARG A 2 10.38 -96.78 10.18
CA ARG A 2 9.80 -95.98 9.08
C ARG A 2 9.87 -94.44 9.17
N THR A 3 10.99 -93.93 8.63
CA THR A 3 11.14 -93.01 7.47
C THR A 3 9.85 -92.80 6.63
N LEU A 4 9.55 -91.69 5.95
CA LEU A 4 10.25 -90.54 5.36
C LEU A 4 9.15 -89.55 4.90
N TYR A 5 9.37 -88.23 4.89
CA TYR A 5 9.45 -87.41 3.66
C TYR A 5 9.52 -85.89 3.95
N VAL A 6 10.42 -85.26 3.21
CA VAL A 6 10.79 -83.84 3.13
C VAL A 6 9.84 -83.11 2.17
N ILE A 7 9.66 -81.79 2.37
CA ILE A 7 9.55 -80.64 1.42
C ILE A 7 9.04 -79.48 2.29
N GLY A 8 9.72 -78.34 2.50
CA GLY A 8 10.46 -77.51 1.56
C GLY A 8 9.61 -76.28 1.23
N ALA A 9 9.81 -75.16 1.93
CA ALA A 9 9.32 -73.84 1.49
C ALA A 9 10.27 -72.74 1.99
N ALA A 10 10.87 -72.06 1.03
CA ALA A 10 11.94 -71.08 1.18
C ALA A 10 11.43 -69.72 1.68
N ALA A 11 12.32 -69.06 2.41
CA ALA A 11 12.21 -67.69 2.88
C ALA A 11 12.21 -66.68 1.72
N GLY A 12 11.39 -65.63 1.86
CA GLY A 12 11.41 -64.44 1.01
C GLY A 12 10.93 -63.24 1.81
N ALA A 13 11.76 -62.75 2.73
CA ALA A 13 11.51 -61.48 3.41
C ALA A 13 11.97 -60.33 2.49
N LEU A 14 11.02 -59.70 1.80
CA LEU A 14 11.25 -58.44 1.08
C LEU A 14 11.41 -57.31 2.11
N ALA A 15 12.66 -56.93 2.37
CA ALA A 15 12.98 -55.71 3.09
C ALA A 15 12.70 -54.51 2.17
N VAL A 16 11.58 -53.82 2.41
CA VAL A 16 11.28 -52.53 1.78
C VAL A 16 12.12 -51.47 2.49
N CYS A 17 13.28 -51.15 1.93
CA CYS A 17 14.02 -49.94 2.31
C CYS A 17 13.23 -48.73 1.83
N ALA A 18 12.43 -48.14 2.71
CA ALA A 18 11.88 -46.81 2.51
C ALA A 18 13.04 -45.80 2.54
N ALA A 19 13.56 -45.47 1.36
CA ALA A 19 14.45 -44.33 1.19
C ALA A 19 13.64 -43.07 1.53
N VAL A 20 13.89 -42.51 2.71
CA VAL A 20 13.45 -41.16 3.06
C VAL A 20 14.20 -40.23 2.11
N VAL A 21 13.58 -39.84 1.01
CA VAL A 21 14.05 -38.74 0.18
C VAL A 21 13.83 -37.47 1.00
N PRO A 22 14.88 -36.76 1.45
CA PRO A 22 14.67 -35.44 2.00
C PRO A 22 14.16 -34.59 0.83
N ILE A 23 12.88 -34.25 0.86
CA ILE A 23 12.34 -33.20 0.02
C ILE A 23 13.05 -31.94 0.51
N ALA A 24 14.11 -31.54 -0.19
CA ALA A 24 14.68 -30.22 -0.06
C ALA A 24 13.53 -29.24 -0.29
N ARG A 25 13.06 -28.65 0.80
CA ARG A 25 12.13 -27.53 0.76
C ARG A 25 12.91 -26.42 0.09
N SER A 26 12.70 -26.23 -1.22
CA SER A 26 13.19 -25.06 -1.92
C SER A 26 12.47 -23.84 -1.34
N ALA A 27 12.95 -23.36 -0.21
CA ALA A 27 12.74 -21.99 0.18
C ALA A 27 13.43 -21.18 -0.92
N ASN A 28 12.62 -20.55 -1.78
CA ASN A 28 13.06 -19.34 -2.46
C ASN A 28 13.26 -18.28 -1.37
N GLU A 29 14.33 -18.43 -0.60
CA GLU A 29 14.80 -17.43 0.34
C GLU A 29 15.49 -16.39 -0.53
N ALA A 30 14.80 -15.27 -0.75
CA ALA A 30 15.39 -14.13 -1.43
C ALA A 30 16.69 -13.79 -0.68
N ALA A 31 17.82 -13.76 -1.39
CA ALA A 31 19.11 -13.49 -0.77
C ALA A 31 19.03 -12.17 0.02
N PRO A 32 19.54 -12.12 1.27
CA PRO A 32 19.46 -10.92 2.07
C PRO A 32 20.18 -9.77 1.34
N GLY A 33 19.44 -8.68 1.08
CA GLY A 33 19.97 -7.51 0.40
C GLY A 33 21.16 -6.88 1.16
N PRO A 34 21.92 -5.97 0.53
CA PRO A 34 23.09 -5.37 1.16
C PRO A 34 22.75 -4.73 2.51
N ALA A 35 23.66 -4.82 3.48
CA ALA A 35 23.47 -4.21 4.81
C ALA A 35 23.64 -2.68 4.78
N SER A 36 24.32 -2.15 3.76
CA SER A 36 24.60 -0.73 3.54
C SER A 36 23.80 -0.19 2.35
N CYS A 37 23.68 1.15 2.28
CA CYS A 37 23.16 1.82 1.10
C CYS A 37 23.97 1.42 -0.17
N PRO A 38 23.31 0.99 -1.24
CA PRO A 38 23.94 0.89 -2.56
C PRO A 38 24.62 2.21 -2.93
N GLN A 39 25.77 2.15 -3.59
CA GLN A 39 26.49 3.38 -3.98
C GLN A 39 25.81 4.13 -5.14
N ARG A 40 24.94 3.44 -5.87
CA ARG A 40 24.15 3.99 -6.97
C ARG A 40 22.72 3.47 -6.93
N TRP A 41 21.78 4.28 -7.40
CA TRP A 41 20.43 3.86 -7.70
C TRP A 41 20.44 2.89 -8.90
N GLY A 42 19.84 1.71 -8.72
CA GLY A 42 19.80 0.66 -9.74
C GLY A 42 18.52 0.64 -10.58
N GLY A 43 17.53 1.46 -10.24
CA GLY A 43 16.28 1.55 -10.99
C GLY A 43 16.39 2.43 -12.22
N THR A 44 15.47 2.25 -13.16
CA THR A 44 15.30 3.12 -14.34
C THR A 44 14.21 4.17 -14.13
N ASP A 45 13.41 4.04 -13.08
CA ASP A 45 12.31 4.95 -12.74
C ASP A 45 12.54 5.59 -11.37
N ALA A 46 11.81 6.66 -11.10
CA ALA A 46 11.79 7.31 -9.79
C ALA A 46 11.09 6.43 -8.75
N GLY A 47 11.77 6.14 -7.65
CA GLY A 47 11.29 5.39 -6.48
C GLY A 47 10.99 3.90 -6.70
N GLY A 48 10.76 3.46 -7.94
CA GLY A 48 10.28 2.13 -8.29
C GLY A 48 11.29 0.99 -8.20
N TRP A 49 12.37 1.12 -7.43
CA TRP A 49 13.42 0.10 -7.33
C TRP A 49 13.83 -0.20 -5.90
N VAL A 50 14.14 -1.48 -5.67
CA VAL A 50 14.79 -1.98 -4.45
C VAL A 50 15.94 -2.93 -4.81
N PRO A 51 17.03 -2.99 -4.02
CA PRO A 51 18.18 -3.86 -4.31
C PRO A 51 17.87 -5.37 -4.24
N ALA A 52 16.91 -5.73 -3.41
CA ALA A 52 16.39 -7.08 -3.27
C ALA A 52 14.90 -6.97 -2.90
N ALA A 53 14.06 -7.82 -3.51
CA ALA A 53 12.67 -7.90 -3.13
C ALA A 53 12.53 -8.43 -1.70
N GLY A 54 11.51 -7.98 -0.98
CA GLY A 54 11.26 -8.41 0.39
C GLY A 54 11.00 -9.92 0.53
N ALA A 55 11.59 -10.52 1.56
CA ALA A 55 11.22 -11.85 2.05
C ALA A 55 10.02 -11.76 3.02
N GLY A 56 9.43 -12.91 3.41
CA GLY A 56 8.50 -13.06 4.54
C GLY A 56 7.40 -12.00 4.71
N GLY A 57 6.18 -12.24 4.21
CA GLY A 57 5.04 -11.31 4.41
C GLY A 57 5.09 -10.02 3.56
N ALA A 58 6.18 -9.78 2.81
CA ALA A 58 6.30 -8.65 1.88
C ALA A 58 5.23 -8.64 0.76
N GLY A 59 4.57 -9.78 0.52
CA GLY A 59 3.43 -9.88 -0.40
C GLY A 59 2.07 -9.49 0.19
N GLU A 60 2.01 -9.20 1.50
CA GLU A 60 0.79 -8.86 2.25
C GLU A 60 0.83 -7.42 2.81
N SER A 61 2.04 -6.88 2.96
CA SER A 61 2.33 -5.56 3.52
C SER A 61 3.53 -4.95 2.81
N LEU A 62 3.54 -3.63 2.60
CA LEU A 62 4.77 -2.96 2.20
C LEU A 62 5.88 -3.18 3.22
N VAL A 63 5.57 -3.07 4.52
CA VAL A 63 6.50 -3.31 5.63
C VAL A 63 5.82 -4.23 6.66
N PRO A 64 6.03 -5.56 6.62
CA PRO A 64 5.50 -6.48 7.63
C PRO A 64 6.28 -6.39 8.95
N GLY A 65 5.67 -6.85 10.06
CA GLY A 65 6.34 -7.00 11.35
C GLY A 65 6.78 -5.70 12.05
N GLU A 66 7.64 -5.85 13.06
CA GLU A 66 8.16 -4.76 13.87
C GLU A 66 9.69 -4.64 13.73
N PRO A 67 10.21 -3.68 12.96
CA PRO A 67 11.65 -3.51 12.81
C PRO A 67 12.28 -2.85 14.04
N GLU A 68 13.58 -3.12 14.24
CA GLU A 68 14.38 -2.55 15.32
C GLU A 68 15.16 -1.31 14.90
N ALA A 69 15.34 -1.10 13.60
CA ALA A 69 15.96 0.09 13.05
C ALA A 69 15.53 0.29 11.60
N ALA A 70 15.66 1.52 11.12
CA ALA A 70 15.58 1.83 9.70
C ALA A 70 16.77 2.66 9.25
N MET A 71 17.18 2.51 7.99
CA MET A 71 18.20 3.33 7.35
C MET A 71 17.63 3.92 6.07
N ILE A 72 17.64 5.25 5.95
CA ILE A 72 17.21 5.97 4.76
C ILE A 72 18.45 6.37 3.94
N CYS A 73 18.49 5.97 2.68
CA CYS A 73 19.54 6.30 1.71
C CYS A 73 19.00 7.31 0.69
N ALA A 74 19.73 8.38 0.40
CA ALA A 74 19.28 9.44 -0.51
C ALA A 74 20.13 9.50 -1.79
N TYR A 75 19.45 9.57 -2.93
CA TYR A 75 20.04 9.60 -4.27
C TYR A 75 19.43 10.76 -5.06
N PRO A 76 19.96 11.99 -4.91
CA PRO A 76 19.46 13.15 -5.63
C PRO A 76 19.71 13.02 -7.14
N GLY A 77 18.74 13.46 -7.93
CA GLY A 77 18.74 13.35 -9.38
C GLY A 77 17.72 14.27 -10.04
N ASP A 78 17.29 13.91 -11.24
CA ASP A 78 16.33 14.65 -12.04
C ASP A 78 15.38 13.69 -12.75
N THR A 79 14.07 13.98 -12.75
CA THR A 79 13.04 13.09 -13.30
C THR A 79 13.17 12.86 -14.80
N ALA A 80 13.88 13.73 -15.53
CA ALA A 80 14.16 13.53 -16.96
C ALA A 80 15.32 12.55 -17.23
N ARG A 81 16.12 12.21 -16.21
CA ARG A 81 17.30 11.33 -16.35
C ARG A 81 17.43 10.43 -15.13
N THR A 82 16.44 9.57 -14.94
CA THR A 82 16.43 8.56 -13.88
C THR A 82 17.43 7.44 -14.17
N GLY A 83 18.11 6.99 -13.12
CA GLY A 83 19.03 5.86 -13.18
C GLY A 83 20.49 6.21 -12.91
N GLY A 84 21.15 5.41 -12.06
CA GLY A 84 22.57 5.53 -11.77
C GLY A 84 22.95 6.71 -10.86
N GLU A 85 21.97 7.41 -10.28
CA GLU A 85 22.16 8.49 -9.32
C GLU A 85 23.07 8.02 -8.18
N ARG A 86 24.01 8.88 -7.77
CA ARG A 86 24.99 8.53 -6.73
C ARG A 86 24.38 8.71 -5.35
N LEU A 87 24.77 7.83 -4.42
CA LEU A 87 24.46 8.00 -3.00
C LEU A 87 25.04 9.34 -2.51
N ALA A 88 24.16 10.21 -2.01
CA ALA A 88 24.56 11.46 -1.37
C ALA A 88 24.78 11.31 0.14
N GLY A 89 24.05 10.39 0.78
CA GLY A 89 24.16 10.16 2.20
C GLY A 89 23.14 9.16 2.72
N SER A 90 23.26 8.85 4.01
CA SER A 90 22.33 7.97 4.71
C SER A 90 21.98 8.51 6.09
N ARG A 91 20.83 8.08 6.63
CA ARG A 91 20.34 8.43 7.95
C ARG A 91 19.81 7.19 8.64
N ILE A 92 20.30 6.89 9.84
CA ILE A 92 19.72 5.87 10.71
C ILE A 92 18.56 6.48 11.50
N ILE A 93 17.46 5.75 11.54
CA ILE A 93 16.27 6.03 12.35
C ILE A 93 16.20 4.94 13.44
N PRO A 94 16.17 5.32 14.73
CA PRO A 94 16.06 4.38 15.85
C PRO A 94 14.76 3.56 15.83
N ALA A 95 14.71 2.50 16.64
CA ALA A 95 13.59 1.55 16.73
C ALA A 95 12.20 2.19 16.79
N GLU A 96 11.99 3.18 17.66
CA GLU A 96 10.69 3.86 17.78
C GLU A 96 10.27 4.50 16.46
N GLY A 97 11.18 5.24 15.82
CA GLY A 97 10.94 5.84 14.52
C GLY A 97 10.77 4.80 13.42
N ALA A 98 11.57 3.73 13.44
CA ALA A 98 11.47 2.63 12.48
C ALA A 98 10.10 1.94 12.53
N ARG A 99 9.59 1.66 13.74
CA ARG A 99 8.24 1.11 13.95
C ARG A 99 7.16 2.09 13.49
N ALA A 100 7.34 3.39 13.73
CA ALA A 100 6.39 4.40 13.25
C ALA A 100 6.35 4.46 11.70
N ILE A 101 7.52 4.43 11.03
CA ILE A 101 7.59 4.36 9.56
C ILE A 101 6.93 3.06 9.08
N ALA A 102 7.31 1.92 9.67
CA ALA A 102 6.79 0.60 9.29
C ALA A 102 5.27 0.52 9.41
N ARG A 103 4.70 1.02 10.51
CA ARG A 103 3.25 1.11 10.71
C ARG A 103 2.61 1.96 9.61
N ASP A 104 3.11 3.17 9.38
CA ASP A 104 2.48 4.10 8.45
C ASP A 104 2.60 3.63 6.99
N LEU A 105 3.75 3.09 6.58
CA LEU A 105 3.93 2.47 5.26
C LEU A 105 3.16 1.17 5.11
N GLY A 106 3.09 0.37 6.18
CA GLY A 106 2.28 -0.85 6.21
C GLY A 106 0.80 -0.55 5.97
N TYR A 107 0.30 0.57 6.49
CA TYR A 107 -1.09 0.95 6.26
C TYR A 107 -1.39 1.49 4.86
N LEU A 108 -0.40 1.71 4.00
CA LEU A 108 -0.68 2.22 2.67
C LEU A 108 -1.46 1.18 1.84
N PRO A 109 -2.38 1.66 0.99
CA PRO A 109 -3.01 0.81 -0.01
C PRO A 109 -1.96 0.37 -1.02
N ALA A 110 -1.77 -0.95 -1.19
CA ALA A 110 -0.73 -1.50 -2.04
C ALA A 110 -1.25 -2.74 -2.77
N ALA A 111 -0.81 -2.94 -4.00
CA ALA A 111 -1.19 -4.08 -4.81
C ALA A 111 0.04 -4.68 -5.51
N ARG A 112 -0.03 -5.96 -5.88
CA ARG A 112 1.04 -6.64 -6.64
C ARG A 112 1.22 -6.06 -8.05
N VAL A 113 0.12 -5.61 -8.65
CA VAL A 113 0.14 -4.93 -9.94
C VAL A 113 -0.27 -3.50 -9.67
N ALA A 114 0.69 -2.57 -9.71
CA ALA A 114 0.44 -1.16 -9.53
C ALA A 114 -0.59 -0.69 -10.59
N PRO A 115 -1.69 -0.04 -10.20
CA PRO A 115 -2.55 0.63 -11.17
C PRO A 115 -1.72 1.70 -11.88
N THR A 116 -1.66 1.64 -13.20
CA THR A 116 -1.13 2.73 -14.02
C THR A 116 -2.18 3.83 -14.08
N GLY A 117 -1.86 5.03 -13.64
CA GLY A 117 -2.71 6.20 -13.88
C GLY A 117 -1.89 7.34 -14.45
N PRO A 118 -2.54 8.26 -15.17
CA PRO A 118 -1.84 9.39 -15.77
C PRO A 118 -1.14 10.19 -14.67
N CYS A 119 0.14 10.47 -14.87
CA CYS A 119 0.84 11.53 -14.17
C CYS A 119 1.37 12.50 -15.22
N THR A 120 1.17 13.80 -15.00
CA THR A 120 1.78 14.81 -15.85
C THR A 120 3.29 14.72 -15.73
N LEU A 121 4.00 14.53 -16.84
CA LEU A 121 5.45 14.52 -16.85
C LEU A 121 5.95 15.97 -16.72
N ILE A 122 6.08 16.46 -15.49
CA ILE A 122 6.88 17.67 -15.23
C ILE A 122 8.30 17.22 -14.87
N GLY A 123 9.26 17.62 -15.71
CA GLY A 123 10.68 17.46 -15.42
C GLY A 123 11.09 18.31 -14.24
N GLY A 124 11.97 17.81 -13.37
CA GLY A 124 12.53 18.59 -12.29
C GLY A 124 13.39 17.81 -11.30
N PRO A 125 13.91 18.51 -10.28
CA PRO A 125 14.71 17.89 -9.24
C PRO A 125 13.92 16.80 -8.53
N MET A 126 14.57 15.66 -8.33
CA MET A 126 14.02 14.56 -7.54
C MET A 126 15.06 14.03 -6.58
N THR A 127 14.62 13.27 -5.59
CA THR A 127 15.50 12.42 -4.79
C THR A 127 14.88 11.05 -4.68
N ASN A 128 15.57 10.05 -5.23
CA ASN A 128 15.24 8.65 -4.96
C ASN A 128 15.66 8.31 -3.53
N TYR A 129 14.82 7.53 -2.85
CA TYR A 129 15.07 7.05 -1.51
C TYR A 129 14.97 5.53 -1.47
N LEU A 130 15.90 4.93 -0.73
CA LEU A 130 15.75 3.57 -0.22
C LEU A 130 15.60 3.63 1.30
N ILE A 131 14.67 2.86 1.85
CA ILE A 131 14.53 2.64 3.29
C ILE A 131 14.81 1.17 3.57
N ARG A 132 15.88 0.87 4.29
CA ARG A 132 16.15 -0.48 4.80
C ARG A 132 15.53 -0.62 6.18
N PHE A 133 14.73 -1.63 6.41
CA PHE A 133 14.32 -2.07 7.75
C PHE A 133 15.19 -3.25 8.18
N ALA A 134 15.62 -3.25 9.45
CA ALA A 134 16.30 -4.37 10.08
C ALA A 134 15.39 -4.99 11.14
N TYR A 135 15.32 -6.33 11.15
CA TYR A 135 14.47 -7.11 12.04
C TYR A 135 15.30 -7.91 13.07
N PRO A 136 14.70 -8.31 14.21
CA PRO A 136 15.43 -8.99 15.29
C PRO A 136 16.05 -10.34 14.89
N ASP A 137 15.48 -11.02 13.90
CA ASP A 137 15.95 -12.29 13.35
C ASP A 137 17.14 -12.13 12.38
N GLY A 138 17.56 -10.89 12.12
CA GLY A 138 18.63 -10.57 11.17
C GLY A 138 18.13 -10.30 9.75
N ASP A 139 16.83 -10.48 9.49
CA ASP A 139 16.24 -10.20 8.19
C ASP A 139 16.20 -8.69 7.90
N ALA A 140 16.04 -8.38 6.61
CA ALA A 140 15.93 -7.02 6.16
C ALA A 140 14.99 -6.86 4.98
N LEU A 141 14.35 -5.70 4.94
CA LEU A 141 13.44 -5.30 3.90
C LEU A 141 13.85 -3.97 3.32
N TRP A 142 13.76 -3.83 2.01
CA TRP A 142 13.97 -2.56 1.32
C TRP A 142 12.64 -2.00 0.83
N ILE A 143 12.46 -0.69 1.02
CA ILE A 143 11.42 0.11 0.37
C ILE A 143 12.09 1.11 -0.56
N GLY A 144 11.63 1.18 -1.81
CA GLY A 144 11.95 2.23 -2.76
C GLY A 144 10.82 3.25 -2.83
N THR A 145 11.17 4.53 -2.92
CA THR A 145 10.25 5.65 -3.13
C THR A 145 11.03 6.88 -3.60
N ALA A 146 10.37 7.99 -3.90
CA ALA A 146 11.03 9.24 -4.25
C ALA A 146 10.27 10.48 -3.77
N GLU A 147 10.97 11.60 -3.68
CA GLU A 147 10.39 12.95 -3.65
C GLU A 147 10.56 13.55 -5.04
N GLU A 148 9.47 14.01 -5.66
CA GLU A 148 9.51 14.69 -6.95
C GLU A 148 8.31 15.65 -7.14
N PRO A 149 8.40 16.62 -8.06
CA PRO A 149 7.45 17.73 -8.12
C PRO A 149 5.99 17.36 -8.43
N ASN A 150 5.73 16.23 -9.09
CA ASN A 150 4.38 15.81 -9.48
C ASN A 150 3.65 14.99 -8.41
N GLN A 151 4.36 14.58 -7.36
CA GLN A 151 3.85 13.74 -6.27
C GLN A 151 3.16 12.44 -6.73
N CYS A 152 3.67 11.82 -7.79
CA CYS A 152 3.07 10.66 -8.45
C CYS A 152 3.87 9.37 -8.29
N VAL A 153 5.06 9.44 -7.72
CA VAL A 153 5.96 8.29 -7.63
C VAL A 153 5.40 7.21 -6.72
N ASN A 154 5.69 5.98 -7.13
CA ASN A 154 5.27 4.80 -6.40
C ASN A 154 6.22 4.51 -5.23
N THR A 155 5.67 3.88 -4.20
CA THR A 155 6.42 3.28 -3.11
C THR A 155 6.32 1.76 -3.22
N THR A 156 7.44 1.05 -3.19
CA THR A 156 7.48 -0.40 -3.44
C THR A 156 8.47 -1.13 -2.55
N ASN A 157 8.18 -2.39 -2.23
CA ASN A 157 9.13 -3.32 -1.61
C ASN A 157 9.68 -4.38 -2.59
N GLY A 158 9.46 -4.17 -3.90
CA GLY A 158 9.77 -5.10 -4.97
C GLY A 158 8.70 -6.19 -5.21
N THR A 159 7.74 -6.36 -4.31
CA THR A 159 6.62 -7.32 -4.45
C THR A 159 5.26 -6.61 -4.51
N LEU A 160 5.06 -5.63 -3.64
CA LEU A 160 3.88 -4.77 -3.60
C LEU A 160 4.27 -3.34 -3.97
N THR A 161 3.31 -2.63 -4.54
CA THR A 161 3.47 -1.23 -4.94
C THR A 161 2.26 -0.43 -4.49
N SER A 162 2.52 0.72 -3.87
CA SER A 162 1.54 1.74 -3.52
C SER A 162 1.75 2.99 -4.35
N ARG A 163 0.65 3.66 -4.72
CA ARG A 163 0.67 4.99 -5.35
C ARG A 163 0.55 6.13 -4.34
N SER A 164 0.43 5.82 -3.05
CA SER A 164 0.32 6.83 -2.02
C SER A 164 1.65 7.56 -1.92
N TYR A 165 1.61 8.86 -2.15
CA TYR A 165 2.80 9.68 -2.11
C TYR A 165 3.29 9.85 -0.67
N VAL A 166 4.56 9.50 -0.43
CA VAL A 166 5.22 9.65 0.88
C VAL A 166 6.58 10.33 0.79
N GLY A 167 6.98 10.80 -0.39
CA GLY A 167 8.28 11.40 -0.64
C GLY A 167 8.64 12.51 0.35
N SER A 168 7.66 13.34 0.70
CA SER A 168 7.89 14.52 1.54
C SER A 168 8.13 14.12 2.99
N HIS A 169 7.44 13.07 3.45
CA HIS A 169 7.64 12.46 4.77
C HIS A 169 9.03 11.84 4.87
N VAL A 170 9.46 11.11 3.84
CA VAL A 170 10.77 10.46 3.79
C VAL A 170 11.88 11.50 3.73
N THR A 171 11.70 12.56 2.95
CA THR A 171 12.62 13.71 2.89
C THR A 171 12.77 14.37 4.26
N ALA A 172 11.67 14.62 4.96
CA ALA A 172 11.68 15.21 6.30
C ALA A 172 12.39 14.29 7.31
N ALA A 173 12.11 12.99 7.28
CA ALA A 173 12.75 12.02 8.16
C ALA A 173 14.26 11.85 7.87
N TYR A 174 14.67 11.86 6.61
CA TYR A 174 16.08 11.85 6.23
C TYR A 174 16.83 13.07 6.77
N ARG A 175 16.24 14.27 6.61
CA ARG A 175 16.84 15.54 7.04
C ARG A 175 16.90 15.67 8.56
N THR A 176 15.85 15.28 9.27
CA THR A 176 15.70 15.51 10.71
C THR A 176 16.09 14.31 11.57
N GLY A 177 16.14 13.11 11.00
CA GLY A 177 16.29 11.86 11.75
C GLY A 177 15.02 11.42 12.50
N VAL A 178 13.90 12.12 12.32
CA VAL A 178 12.64 11.85 13.03
C VAL A 178 11.51 11.64 12.03
N TRP A 179 10.78 10.52 12.17
CA TRP A 179 9.57 10.29 11.41
C TRP A 179 8.39 11.04 12.02
N ARG A 180 7.87 12.02 11.29
CA ARG A 180 6.64 12.74 11.60
C ARG A 180 5.82 12.85 10.33
N PRO A 181 4.79 12.03 10.14
CA PRO A 181 3.91 12.14 8.98
C PRO A 181 3.35 13.56 8.89
N VAL A 182 3.42 14.16 7.72
CA VAL A 182 2.77 15.44 7.48
C VAL A 182 1.29 15.12 7.27
N ARG A 183 0.48 15.40 8.29
CA ARG A 183 -0.97 15.23 8.20
C ARG A 183 -1.58 16.56 7.79
N SER A 184 -2.47 16.54 6.80
CA SER A 184 -3.31 17.70 6.51
C SER A 184 -4.13 18.04 7.76
N GLU A 185 -4.15 19.33 8.13
CA GLU A 185 -5.05 19.84 9.19
C GLU A 185 -6.53 19.72 8.76
N ASP A 186 -6.78 19.66 7.45
CA ASP A 186 -8.10 19.45 6.87
C ASP A 186 -8.27 17.99 6.43
N PRO A 187 -9.09 17.18 7.14
CA PRO A 187 -9.34 15.79 6.77
C PRO A 187 -10.03 15.64 5.40
N CYS A 188 -10.62 16.71 4.87
CA CYS A 188 -11.32 16.73 3.58
C CYS A 188 -10.43 17.09 2.38
N ARG A 189 -9.10 17.08 2.54
CA ARG A 189 -8.19 17.43 1.44
C ARG A 189 -7.34 16.26 0.97
N GLU A 190 -6.69 15.58 1.90
CA GLU A 190 -5.71 14.55 1.55
C GLU A 190 -5.73 13.41 2.55
N THR A 191 -5.69 12.18 2.03
CA THR A 191 -5.36 10.99 2.80
C THR A 191 -4.41 10.15 1.96
N THR A 192 -3.51 9.43 2.62
CA THR A 192 -2.64 8.44 1.98
C THR A 192 -3.37 7.11 1.69
N GLY A 193 -4.67 7.02 1.97
CA GLY A 193 -5.46 5.80 1.89
C GLY A 193 -5.13 4.79 2.99
N ARG A 194 -5.73 3.60 2.86
CA ARG A 194 -5.64 2.49 3.83
C ARG A 194 -5.47 1.14 3.15
N ARG A 195 -4.72 0.23 3.76
CA ARG A 195 -4.60 -1.18 3.34
C ARG A 195 -5.98 -1.84 3.20
N GLY A 196 -6.12 -2.68 2.17
CA GLY A 196 -7.35 -3.39 1.84
C GLY A 196 -8.26 -2.61 0.89
N GLN A 197 -7.91 -1.37 0.53
CA GLN A 197 -8.62 -0.60 -0.50
C GLN A 197 -8.44 -1.17 -1.92
N ASP A 198 -7.49 -2.09 -2.13
CA ASP A 198 -7.34 -2.89 -3.34
C ASP A 198 -8.34 -4.05 -3.44
N GLU A 199 -8.95 -4.45 -2.32
CA GLU A 199 -9.89 -5.56 -2.24
C GLU A 199 -11.35 -5.11 -2.00
N ARG A 200 -11.54 -4.00 -1.26
CA ARG A 200 -12.86 -3.45 -0.92
C ARG A 200 -12.86 -1.94 -1.05
N MET A 201 -14.03 -1.35 -1.36
CA MET A 201 -14.17 0.11 -1.45
C MET A 201 -13.85 0.77 -0.09
N VAL A 202 -14.36 0.18 1.00
CA VAL A 202 -14.09 0.56 2.40
C VAL A 202 -13.68 -0.69 3.19
N PRO A 203 -12.40 -0.87 3.56
CA PRO A 203 -11.93 -2.06 4.26
C PRO A 203 -12.23 -2.05 5.77
N GLY A 204 -12.29 -3.23 6.41
CA GLY A 204 -12.40 -3.36 7.87
C GLY A 204 -13.70 -2.81 8.47
N GLU A 205 -13.61 -2.32 9.70
CA GLU A 205 -14.74 -1.83 10.52
C GLU A 205 -14.54 -0.35 10.86
N PRO A 206 -15.14 0.58 10.07
CA PRO A 206 -14.99 2.00 10.33
C PRO A 206 -15.83 2.43 11.55
N VAL A 207 -15.25 3.26 12.41
CA VAL A 207 -15.88 3.77 13.64
C VAL A 207 -16.48 5.17 13.46
N SER A 208 -16.15 5.84 12.36
CA SER A 208 -16.69 7.15 11.99
C SER A 208 -16.62 7.38 10.49
N VAL A 209 -17.40 8.34 9.99
CA VAL A 209 -17.27 8.86 8.63
C VAL A 209 -17.47 10.37 8.62
N ILE A 210 -16.57 11.07 7.94
CA ILE A 210 -16.73 12.48 7.60
C ILE A 210 -17.18 12.56 6.14
N VAL A 211 -18.29 13.23 5.89
CA VAL A 211 -18.78 13.50 4.53
C VAL A 211 -18.42 14.94 4.19
N CYS A 212 -17.47 15.09 3.28
CA CYS A 212 -17.00 16.38 2.79
C CYS A 212 -17.66 16.70 1.46
N GLY A 213 -18.27 17.88 1.33
CA GLY A 213 -18.77 18.40 0.07
C GLY A 213 -17.70 19.13 -0.73
N ARG A 214 -18.07 19.66 -1.90
CA ARG A 214 -17.18 20.51 -2.70
C ARG A 214 -17.02 21.90 -2.03
N PRO A 215 -15.80 22.44 -1.92
CA PRO A 215 -15.61 23.80 -1.42
C PRO A 215 -16.21 24.83 -2.39
N ALA A 216 -16.73 25.94 -1.84
CA ALA A 216 -17.35 27.01 -2.64
C ALA A 216 -16.35 27.76 -3.55
N SER A 217 -15.07 27.79 -3.18
CA SER A 217 -14.00 28.41 -3.95
C SER A 217 -12.64 27.77 -3.65
N HIS A 218 -11.64 28.05 -4.49
CA HIS A 218 -10.28 27.56 -4.27
C HIS A 218 -9.69 28.12 -2.96
N GLY A 219 -9.16 27.24 -2.10
CA GLY A 219 -8.64 27.61 -0.79
C GLY A 219 -9.67 27.61 0.35
N ALA A 220 -10.98 27.65 0.05
CA ALA A 220 -12.01 27.54 1.07
C ALA A 220 -11.98 26.15 1.75
N ARG A 221 -12.41 26.09 3.01
CA ARG A 221 -12.62 24.83 3.71
C ARG A 221 -13.87 24.15 3.13
N PRO A 222 -13.80 22.86 2.77
CA PRO A 222 -14.98 22.11 2.33
C PRO A 222 -16.05 22.08 3.44
N PRO A 223 -17.34 22.23 3.10
CA PRO A 223 -18.40 21.93 4.06
C PRO A 223 -18.31 20.46 4.44
N ARG A 224 -18.53 20.13 5.72
CA ARG A 224 -18.40 18.76 6.23
C ARG A 224 -19.40 18.44 7.31
N SER A 225 -19.76 17.16 7.41
CA SER A 225 -20.58 16.58 8.47
C SER A 225 -19.92 15.30 8.98
N GLU A 226 -19.91 15.10 10.29
CA GLU A 226 -19.28 13.95 10.95
C GLU A 226 -20.32 13.03 11.54
N HIS A 227 -20.12 11.72 11.36
CA HIS A 227 -21.07 10.70 11.80
C HIS A 227 -20.35 9.54 12.48
N GLY A 228 -21.01 8.95 13.47
CA GLY A 228 -20.47 7.83 14.25
C GLY A 228 -20.57 6.47 13.57
N ALA A 229 -20.13 5.44 14.29
CA ALA A 229 -19.99 4.07 13.80
C ALA A 229 -21.23 3.48 13.10
N PRO A 230 -22.48 3.70 13.56
CA PRO A 230 -23.64 3.14 12.85
C PRO A 230 -23.79 3.66 11.42
N ALA A 231 -23.59 4.96 11.21
CA ALA A 231 -23.66 5.57 9.89
C ALA A 231 -22.48 5.14 9.01
N ALA A 232 -21.27 5.10 9.58
CA ALA A 232 -20.06 4.66 8.90
C ALA A 232 -20.18 3.21 8.42
N THR A 233 -20.64 2.31 9.28
CA THR A 233 -20.83 0.89 8.98
C THR A 233 -21.87 0.69 7.88
N ALA A 234 -23.03 1.35 7.99
CA ALA A 234 -24.10 1.24 6.99
C ALA A 234 -23.67 1.77 5.61
N LEU A 235 -22.98 2.92 5.58
CA LEU A 235 -22.48 3.49 4.32
C LEU A 235 -21.35 2.63 3.72
N ALA A 236 -20.44 2.11 4.54
CA ALA A 236 -19.39 1.20 4.08
C ALA A 236 -19.97 -0.09 3.48
N ALA A 237 -21.00 -0.67 4.11
CA ALA A 237 -21.71 -1.83 3.58
C ALA A 237 -22.37 -1.51 2.22
N ALA A 238 -23.00 -0.34 2.10
CA ALA A 238 -23.60 0.10 0.83
C ALA A 238 -22.54 0.27 -0.27
N LEU A 239 -21.38 0.86 0.03
CA LEU A 239 -20.28 1.08 -0.90
C LEU A 239 -19.57 -0.23 -1.33
N ASN A 240 -19.54 -1.23 -0.45
CA ASN A 240 -18.92 -2.54 -0.72
C ASN A 240 -19.88 -3.54 -1.38
N SER A 241 -21.17 -3.21 -1.53
CA SER A 241 -22.16 -4.11 -2.11
C SER A 241 -22.06 -4.27 -3.65
N PRO A 242 -21.75 -3.24 -4.45
CA PRO A 242 -21.68 -3.39 -5.89
C PRO A 242 -20.41 -4.12 -6.34
N PRO A 243 -20.41 -4.74 -7.53
CA PRO A 243 -19.18 -5.20 -8.15
C PRO A 243 -18.19 -4.05 -8.32
N VAL A 244 -16.93 -4.33 -7.96
CA VAL A 244 -15.82 -3.39 -8.12
C VAL A 244 -14.94 -3.79 -9.30
N ARG A 245 -14.34 -2.80 -9.95
CA ARG A 245 -13.28 -2.98 -10.95
C ARG A 245 -12.07 -2.17 -10.55
N ARG A 246 -10.91 -2.43 -11.17
CA ARG A 246 -9.73 -1.57 -10.96
C ARG A 246 -10.04 -0.14 -11.40
N SER A 247 -9.60 0.81 -10.60
CA SER A 247 -9.77 2.22 -10.88
C SER A 247 -8.92 2.65 -12.06
N GLU A 248 -9.54 3.32 -13.01
CA GLU A 248 -8.86 4.08 -14.06
C GLU A 248 -8.61 5.53 -13.65
N ASN A 249 -9.00 5.92 -12.42
CA ASN A 249 -8.98 7.29 -11.90
C ASN A 249 -9.72 8.30 -12.79
N MET A 250 -10.66 7.82 -13.59
CA MET A 250 -11.48 8.61 -14.50
C MET A 250 -12.94 8.16 -14.40
N CYS A 251 -13.85 9.08 -14.68
CA CYS A 251 -15.27 8.78 -14.89
C CYS A 251 -15.77 9.49 -16.13
N GLN A 252 -16.77 8.90 -16.79
CA GLN A 252 -17.46 9.53 -17.90
C GLN A 252 -18.61 10.35 -17.34
N GLY A 253 -18.64 11.65 -17.68
CA GLY A 253 -19.72 12.54 -17.29
C GLY A 253 -21.04 12.10 -17.93
N ILE A 254 -22.11 12.16 -17.14
CA ILE A 254 -23.46 11.89 -17.61
C ILE A 254 -24.04 13.20 -18.16
N PRO A 255 -24.51 13.24 -19.42
CA PRO A 255 -25.15 14.42 -19.99
C PRO A 255 -26.29 14.93 -19.10
N ASP A 256 -26.40 16.26 -18.97
CA ASP A 256 -27.45 16.96 -18.21
C ASP A 256 -27.53 16.67 -16.70
N ALA A 257 -26.65 15.82 -16.16
CA ALA A 257 -26.56 15.60 -14.73
C ALA A 257 -25.98 16.84 -14.04
N LYS A 258 -26.49 17.17 -12.84
CA LYS A 258 -25.88 18.15 -11.94
C LYS A 258 -24.88 17.41 -11.04
N PRO A 259 -23.56 17.42 -11.34
CA PRO A 259 -22.61 16.65 -10.56
C PRO A 259 -22.47 17.25 -9.17
N ARG A 260 -22.62 16.39 -8.16
CA ARG A 260 -22.17 16.66 -6.79
C ARG A 260 -20.98 15.75 -6.52
N GLU A 261 -19.95 16.33 -5.94
CA GLU A 261 -18.74 15.61 -5.55
C GLU A 261 -18.68 15.56 -4.03
N PHE A 262 -18.39 14.35 -3.53
CA PHE A 262 -18.18 14.10 -2.13
C PHE A 262 -16.87 13.36 -1.91
N GLN A 263 -16.22 13.69 -0.80
CA GLN A 263 -15.14 12.90 -0.24
C GLN A 263 -15.64 12.28 1.08
N LEU A 264 -15.56 10.97 1.16
CA LEU A 264 -15.97 10.18 2.33
C LEU A 264 -14.71 9.70 3.04
N VAL A 265 -14.49 10.21 4.25
CA VAL A 265 -13.30 9.90 5.05
C VAL A 265 -13.71 9.00 6.20
N PHE A 266 -13.45 7.70 6.06
CA PHE A 266 -13.79 6.69 7.06
C PHE A 266 -12.67 6.61 8.10
N GLY A 267 -13.01 6.85 9.37
CA GLY A 267 -12.10 6.73 10.51
C GLY A 267 -12.13 5.34 11.13
N TYR A 268 -11.03 4.94 11.76
CA TYR A 268 -10.83 3.65 12.41
C TYR A 268 -10.26 3.84 13.82
N ALA A 269 -10.40 2.81 14.66
CA ALA A 269 -9.79 2.81 15.99
C ALA A 269 -8.24 2.85 15.92
N ASP A 270 -7.66 2.27 14.88
CA ASP A 270 -6.21 2.31 14.62
C ASP A 270 -5.89 2.52 13.12
N GLY A 271 -4.76 3.17 12.86
CA GLY A 271 -4.24 3.48 11.52
C GLY A 271 -4.90 4.68 10.83
N PRO A 272 -4.54 4.94 9.57
CA PRO A 272 -5.02 6.09 8.80
C PRO A 272 -6.46 5.90 8.33
N PRO A 273 -7.17 6.99 8.01
CA PRO A 273 -8.50 6.90 7.43
C PRO A 273 -8.46 6.30 6.01
N ALA A 274 -9.61 5.78 5.57
CA ALA A 274 -9.84 5.37 4.18
C ALA A 274 -10.65 6.46 3.47
N LEU A 275 -10.20 6.88 2.29
CA LEU A 275 -10.89 7.87 1.46
C LEU A 275 -11.64 7.20 0.32
N VAL A 276 -12.90 7.59 0.11
CA VAL A 276 -13.70 7.23 -1.06
C VAL A 276 -14.26 8.51 -1.68
N ARG A 277 -14.07 8.69 -2.98
CA ARG A 277 -14.64 9.77 -3.79
C ARG A 277 -15.95 9.30 -4.39
N VAL A 278 -16.98 10.14 -4.32
CA VAL A 278 -18.26 9.90 -4.98
C VAL A 278 -18.62 11.09 -5.85
N SER A 279 -18.94 10.83 -7.12
CA SER A 279 -19.46 11.81 -8.07
C SER A 279 -20.82 11.37 -8.57
N THR A 280 -21.85 12.18 -8.33
CA THR A 280 -23.24 11.81 -8.66
C THR A 280 -23.59 11.90 -10.14
N GLY A 281 -22.77 12.62 -10.93
CA GLY A 281 -22.97 12.87 -12.35
C GLY A 281 -21.97 12.13 -13.25
N CYS A 282 -21.45 11.00 -12.78
CA CYS A 282 -20.38 10.26 -13.44
C CYS A 282 -20.59 8.74 -13.38
N THR A 283 -20.07 8.04 -14.39
CA THR A 283 -20.01 6.57 -14.47
C THR A 283 -18.58 6.11 -14.77
N PRO A 284 -17.95 5.27 -13.92
CA PRO A 284 -18.39 4.87 -12.58
C PRO A 284 -18.38 6.06 -11.63
N GLY A 285 -19.33 6.09 -10.70
CA GLY A 285 -19.54 7.23 -9.79
C GLY A 285 -18.83 7.12 -8.44
N VAL A 286 -18.21 5.98 -8.13
CA VAL A 286 -17.52 5.74 -6.84
C VAL A 286 -16.09 5.29 -7.10
N ASP A 287 -15.12 5.87 -6.40
CA ASP A 287 -13.69 5.62 -6.60
C ASP A 287 -12.88 5.78 -5.29
N ASN A 288 -12.06 4.79 -4.91
CA ASN A 288 -11.16 4.89 -3.75
C ASN A 288 -9.67 5.05 -4.11
N GLY A 289 -9.37 5.32 -5.39
CA GLY A 289 -8.04 5.42 -5.97
C GLY A 289 -7.49 4.11 -6.55
N LEU A 290 -7.98 2.96 -6.07
CA LEU A 290 -7.57 1.62 -6.53
C LEU A 290 -8.71 0.83 -7.16
N LEU A 291 -9.93 1.04 -6.67
CA LEU A 291 -11.16 0.41 -7.13
C LEU A 291 -12.17 1.47 -7.54
N GLN A 292 -13.01 1.10 -8.50
CA GLN A 292 -14.15 1.86 -8.98
C GLN A 292 -15.41 1.01 -8.95
N ALA A 293 -16.55 1.65 -8.71
CA ALA A 293 -17.87 1.01 -8.73
C ALA A 293 -18.95 1.97 -9.24
N GLU A 294 -20.04 1.39 -9.71
CA GLU A 294 -21.23 2.16 -10.06
C GLU A 294 -21.87 2.78 -8.82
N LEU A 295 -22.44 3.97 -9.00
CA LEU A 295 -23.14 4.66 -7.92
C LEU A 295 -24.61 4.21 -7.84
N HIS A 296 -24.87 3.28 -6.92
CA HIS A 296 -26.21 2.76 -6.62
C HIS A 296 -27.06 3.71 -5.77
N ASP A 297 -28.38 3.56 -5.89
CA ASP A 297 -29.37 4.39 -5.18
C ASP A 297 -29.26 4.30 -3.66
N THR A 298 -28.84 3.16 -3.13
CA THR A 298 -28.59 2.99 -1.68
C THR A 298 -27.53 3.96 -1.19
N VAL A 299 -26.41 4.09 -1.91
CA VAL A 299 -25.34 5.05 -1.60
C VAL A 299 -25.86 6.49 -1.77
N ARG A 300 -26.63 6.79 -2.82
CA ARG A 300 -27.24 8.12 -3.01
C ARG A 300 -28.13 8.51 -1.82
N ALA A 301 -29.00 7.61 -1.38
CA ALA A 301 -29.88 7.84 -0.24
C ALA A 301 -29.11 8.06 1.07
N HIS A 302 -27.98 7.37 1.27
CA HIS A 302 -27.10 7.67 2.40
C HIS A 302 -26.50 9.08 2.28
N LEU A 303 -25.99 9.47 1.11
CA LEU A 303 -25.40 10.79 0.90
C LEU A 303 -26.42 11.92 1.09
N GLU A 304 -27.66 11.75 0.63
CA GLU A 304 -28.72 12.73 0.85
C GLU A 304 -29.00 12.99 2.34
N ARG A 305 -28.92 11.94 3.17
CA ARG A 305 -29.12 12.06 4.62
C ARG A 305 -27.90 12.58 5.37
N LEU A 306 -26.70 12.18 4.93
CA LEU A 306 -25.46 12.39 5.68
C LEU A 306 -24.69 13.62 5.22
N ALA A 307 -24.86 14.07 3.98
CA ALA A 307 -24.11 15.20 3.43
C ALA A 307 -24.35 16.50 4.22
N PRO A 308 -23.34 17.39 4.29
CA PRO A 308 -23.54 18.71 4.83
C PRO A 308 -24.57 19.49 3.96
N PRO A 309 -25.30 20.46 4.55
CA PRO A 309 -26.13 21.37 3.78
C PRO A 309 -25.27 22.09 2.74
N GLY A 310 -25.77 22.15 1.51
CA GLY A 310 -25.13 22.81 0.37
C GLY A 310 -25.34 24.32 0.37
#